data_AF-A0A7R9YUB0-F1
#
_entry.id   AF-A0A7R9YUB0-F1
#
_cell.length_a   1.000
_cell.length_b   1.000
_cell.length_c   1.000
_cell.angle_alpha   90.00
_cell.angle_beta   90.00
_cell.angle_gamma   90.00
#
_symmetry.space_group_name_H-M   'P 1'
#
loop_
_entity.id
_entity.type
_entity.pdbx_description
1 polymer ?
#
loop_
_entity_poly.entity_id
_entity_poly.type
_entity_poly.pdbx_seq_one_letter_code
_entity_poly.pdbx_strand_id
1 'polypeptide(L)'
;FEVGHNHATALVALGDFAAAETQLRMAVKQGRESLFEEDCTEDEVAEELAPLTVQLGYVLWRLGRAEEAAEAAESVLSLSGLSDETARAVAQNNAIATSGRIDASPQ
;
A
#
# COMPACT_ATOMS: atom_id res chain seq x y z
N PHE A 1 -11.83 -6.97 3.39
CA PHE A 1 -10.54 -6.68 2.72
C PHE A 1 -9.32 -7.16 3.52
N GLU A 2 -9.40 -7.20 4.86
CA GLU A 2 -8.31 -7.67 5.75
C GLU A 2 -7.77 -9.08 5.44
N VAL A 3 -8.65 -10.04 5.13
CA VAL A 3 -8.21 -11.40 4.72
C VAL A 3 -7.35 -11.35 3.45
N GLY A 4 -7.73 -10.50 2.49
CA GLY A 4 -6.96 -10.26 1.27
C GLY A 4 -5.61 -9.61 1.57
N HIS A 5 -5.57 -8.68 2.53
CA HIS A 5 -4.31 -8.08 3.00
C HIS A 5 -3.38 -9.15 3.62
N ASN A 6 -3.88 -10.00 4.52
CA ASN A 6 -3.08 -11.08 5.11
C ASN A 6 -2.56 -12.07 4.06
N HIS A 7 -3.39 -12.41 3.06
CA HIS A 7 -2.96 -13.27 1.96
C HIS A 7 -1.87 -12.61 1.10
N ALA A 8 -2.02 -11.33 0.78
CA ALA A 8 -0.98 -10.58 0.08
C ALA A 8 0.33 -10.50 0.88
N THR A 9 0.27 -10.31 2.20
CA THR A 9 1.45 -10.33 3.07
C THR A 9 2.18 -11.68 3.01
N ALA A 10 1.44 -12.79 2.96
CA ALA A 10 2.04 -14.11 2.75
C ALA A 10 2.74 -14.22 1.38
N LEU A 11 2.11 -13.72 0.30
CA LEU A 11 2.71 -13.70 -1.04
C LEU A 11 3.99 -12.84 -1.10
N VAL A 12 3.99 -11.69 -0.42
CA VAL A 12 5.18 -10.84 -0.28
C VAL A 12 6.30 -11.59 0.43
N ALA A 13 6.01 -12.30 1.51
CA ALA A 13 7.00 -13.12 2.22
C ALA A 13 7.58 -14.25 1.35
N LEU A 14 6.81 -14.76 0.39
CA LEU A 14 7.24 -15.75 -0.61
C LEU A 14 7.97 -15.13 -1.81
N GLY A 15 8.00 -13.80 -1.92
CA GLY A 15 8.61 -13.08 -3.05
C GLY A 15 7.76 -13.03 -4.32
N ASP A 16 6.50 -13.48 -4.26
CA ASP A 16 5.57 -13.40 -5.39
C ASP A 16 4.87 -12.04 -5.44
N PHE A 17 5.62 -11.03 -5.88
CA PHE A 17 5.17 -9.64 -5.89
C PHE A 17 4.02 -9.40 -6.89
N ALA A 18 3.97 -10.12 -8.01
CA ALA A 18 2.90 -9.98 -9.00
C ALA A 18 1.56 -10.51 -8.47
N ALA A 19 1.58 -11.67 -7.79
CA ALA A 19 0.39 -12.18 -7.13
C ALA A 19 -0.03 -11.28 -5.96
N ALA A 20 0.92 -10.80 -5.15
CA ALA A 20 0.66 -9.88 -4.05
C ALA A 20 -0.01 -8.58 -4.55
N GLU A 21 0.48 -8.01 -5.64
CA GLU A 21 -0.09 -6.81 -6.26
C GLU A 21 -1.56 -7.02 -6.66
N THR A 22 -1.84 -8.15 -7.32
CA THR A 22 -3.20 -8.51 -7.74
C THR A 22 -4.13 -8.59 -6.53
N GLN A 23 -3.69 -9.27 -5.47
CA GLN A 23 -4.47 -9.45 -4.24
C GLN A 23 -4.68 -8.13 -3.51
N LEU A 24 -3.66 -7.26 -3.42
CA LEU A 24 -3.77 -5.95 -2.78
C LEU A 24 -4.75 -5.05 -3.52
N ARG A 25 -4.70 -4.98 -4.86
CA ARG A 25 -5.67 -4.17 -5.62
C ARG A 25 -7.10 -4.66 -5.44
N MET A 26 -7.31 -5.98 -5.42
CA MET A 26 -8.62 -6.56 -5.12
C MET A 26 -9.08 -6.22 -3.71
N ALA A 27 -8.20 -6.32 -2.72
CA ALA A 27 -8.50 -6.00 -1.33
C ALA A 27 -8.82 -4.51 -1.15
N VAL A 28 -8.05 -3.60 -1.76
CA VAL A 28 -8.32 -2.14 -1.76
C VAL A 28 -9.67 -1.84 -2.37
N LYS A 29 -9.98 -2.44 -3.54
CA LYS A 29 -11.27 -2.25 -4.20
C LYS A 29 -12.43 -2.72 -3.30
N GLN A 30 -12.33 -3.94 -2.77
CA GLN A 30 -13.34 -4.51 -1.88
C GLN A 30 -13.51 -3.68 -0.61
N GLY A 31 -12.41 -3.18 -0.04
CA GLY A 31 -12.47 -2.36 1.16
C GLY A 31 -13.13 -1.01 0.91
N ARG A 32 -12.81 -0.36 -0.22
CA ARG A 32 -13.49 0.88 -0.61
C ARG A 32 -14.99 0.68 -0.81
N GLU A 33 -15.40 -0.41 -1.46
CA GLU A 33 -16.82 -0.75 -1.65
C GLU A 33 -17.50 -1.00 -0.29
N SER A 34 -16.91 -1.82 0.58
CA SER A 34 -17.45 -2.14 1.91
C SER A 34 -17.58 -0.92 2.82
N LEU A 35 -16.55 -0.07 2.89
CA LEU A 35 -16.55 1.10 3.77
C LEU A 35 -17.49 2.20 3.24
N PHE A 36 -17.67 2.28 1.93
CA PHE A 36 -18.68 3.18 1.36
C PHE A 36 -20.11 2.69 1.66
N GLU A 37 -20.36 1.38 1.68
CA GLU A 37 -21.64 0.82 2.14
C GLU A 37 -21.92 1.09 3.62
N GLU A 38 -20.88 1.35 4.41
CA GLU A 38 -20.94 1.73 5.82
C GLU A 38 -21.01 3.27 6.04
N ASP A 39 -21.26 4.04 4.97
CA ASP A 39 -21.36 5.51 4.98
C ASP A 39 -20.07 6.22 5.47
N CYS A 40 -18.90 5.57 5.38
CA CYS A 40 -17.62 6.21 5.67
C CYS A 40 -17.33 7.33 4.65
N THR A 41 -16.76 8.43 5.14
CA THR A 41 -16.24 9.52 4.31
C THR A 41 -15.00 9.09 3.52
N GLU A 42 -14.62 9.84 2.48
CA GLU A 42 -13.43 9.51 1.69
C GLU A 42 -12.14 9.49 2.53
N ASP A 43 -12.03 10.38 3.52
CA ASP A 43 -10.87 10.43 4.42
C ASP A 43 -10.83 9.22 5.36
N GLU A 44 -11.98 8.81 5.93
CA GLU A 44 -12.07 7.59 6.76
C GLU A 44 -11.75 6.34 5.94
N VAL A 45 -12.26 6.26 4.71
CA VAL A 45 -11.93 5.16 3.79
C VAL A 45 -10.43 5.12 3.50
N ALA A 46 -9.82 6.28 3.22
CA ALA A 46 -8.39 6.34 2.92
C ALA A 46 -7.53 5.98 4.14
N GLU A 47 -7.94 6.38 5.35
CA GLU A 47 -7.29 6.01 6.60
C GLU A 47 -7.36 4.50 6.84
N GLU A 48 -8.55 3.90 6.75
CA GLU A 48 -8.76 2.45 6.96
C GLU A 48 -8.00 1.60 5.93
N LEU A 49 -7.82 2.11 4.70
CA LEU A 49 -7.09 1.42 3.64
C LEU A 49 -5.58 1.73 3.63
N ALA A 50 -5.09 2.63 4.48
CA ALA A 50 -3.68 3.03 4.51
C ALA A 50 -2.71 1.83 4.62
N PRO A 51 -2.94 0.79 5.46
CA PRO A 51 -2.06 -0.38 5.53
C PRO A 51 -1.94 -1.15 4.22
N LEU A 52 -3.04 -1.26 3.46
CA LEU A 52 -3.04 -1.92 2.16
C LEU A 52 -2.31 -1.07 1.11
N THR A 53 -2.52 0.24 1.15
CA THR A 53 -1.89 1.19 0.22
C THR A 53 -0.37 1.24 0.39
N VAL A 54 0.14 1.27 1.63
CA VAL A 54 1.61 1.25 1.85
C VAL A 54 2.24 -0.10 1.50
N GLN A 55 1.54 -1.21 1.72
CA GLN A 55 2.00 -2.53 1.30
C GLN A 55 2.03 -2.64 -0.24
N LEU A 56 1.04 -2.05 -0.92
CA LEU A 56 1.03 -1.96 -2.38
C LEU A 56 2.18 -1.09 -2.90
N GLY A 57 2.46 0.05 -2.26
CA GLY A 57 3.62 0.88 -2.58
C GLY A 57 4.94 0.11 -2.52
N TYR A 58 5.14 -0.69 -1.47
CA TYR A 58 6.31 -1.57 -1.37
C TYR A 58 6.37 -2.58 -2.53
N VAL A 59 5.26 -3.26 -2.82
CA VAL A 59 5.17 -4.25 -3.90
C VAL A 59 5.47 -3.62 -5.27
N LEU A 60 4.92 -2.44 -5.55
CA LEU A 60 5.17 -1.69 -6.78
C LEU A 60 6.65 -1.33 -6.93
N TRP A 61 7.30 -0.88 -5.85
CA TRP A 61 8.74 -0.62 -5.87
C TRP A 61 9.55 -1.89 -6.16
N ARG A 62 9.19 -3.03 -5.55
CA ARG A 62 9.81 -4.34 -5.82
C ARG A 62 9.63 -4.81 -7.27
N LEU A 63 8.59 -4.35 -7.95
CA LEU A 63 8.31 -4.60 -9.37
C LEU A 63 8.95 -3.57 -10.31
N GLY A 64 9.74 -2.63 -9.79
CA GLY A 64 10.41 -1.58 -10.58
C GLY A 64 9.49 -0.41 -10.97
N ARG A 65 8.29 -0.30 -10.39
CA ARG A 65 7.30 0.74 -10.66
C ARG A 65 7.43 1.88 -9.65
N ALA A 66 8.58 2.56 -9.67
CA ALA A 66 8.98 3.52 -8.65
C ALA A 66 8.06 4.75 -8.55
N GLU A 67 7.52 5.25 -9.68
CA GLU A 67 6.59 6.38 -9.70
C GLU A 67 5.29 6.03 -8.96
N GLU A 68 4.65 4.92 -9.29
CA GLU A 68 3.43 4.48 -8.62
C GLU A 68 3.65 4.13 -7.15
N ALA A 69 4.85 3.62 -6.81
CA ALA A 69 5.21 3.39 -5.41
C ALA A 69 5.32 4.71 -4.62
N ALA A 70 5.87 5.76 -5.24
CA ALA A 70 5.95 7.09 -4.63
C ALA A 70 4.56 7.72 -4.46
N GLU A 71 3.70 7.61 -5.47
CA GLU A 71 2.30 8.06 -5.39
C GLU A 71 1.53 7.37 -4.25
N ALA A 72 1.71 6.05 -4.10
CA ALA A 72 1.10 5.30 -3.00
C ALA A 72 1.57 5.82 -1.62
N ALA A 73 2.87 6.08 -1.45
CA ALA A 73 3.40 6.63 -0.22
C ALA A 73 2.89 8.05 0.06
N GLU A 74 2.87 8.92 -0.95
CA GLU A 74 2.38 10.31 -0.82
C GLU A 74 0.89 10.36 -0.48
N SER A 75 0.08 9.48 -1.09
CA SER A 75 -1.36 9.41 -0.80
C SER A 75 -1.64 9.13 0.67
N VAL A 76 -0.81 8.32 1.33
CA VAL A 76 -0.95 8.02 2.77
C VAL A 76 -0.38 9.13 3.64
N LEU A 77 0.77 9.72 3.26
CA LEU A 77 1.40 10.80 4.02
C LEU A 77 0.64 12.13 3.97
N SER A 78 -0.22 12.32 2.97
CA SER A 78 -1.08 13.49 2.83
C SER A 78 -2.36 13.44 3.67
N LEU A 79 -2.66 12.30 4.31
CA LEU A 79 -3.80 12.18 5.22
C LEU A 79 -3.55 12.98 6.50
N SER A 80 -4.38 14.00 6.71
CA SER A 80 -4.34 14.89 7.88
C SER A 80 -4.69 14.19 9.20
N GLY A 81 -5.38 13.05 9.13
CA GLY A 81 -5.90 12.30 10.29
C GLY A 81 -5.27 10.94 10.55
N LEU A 82 -4.28 10.48 9.75
CA LEU A 82 -3.77 9.10 9.82
C LEU A 82 -3.35 8.70 11.24
N SER A 83 -4.15 7.86 11.91
CA SER A 83 -3.89 7.41 13.28
C SER A 83 -2.94 6.21 13.36
N ASP A 84 -2.81 5.42 12.29
CA ASP A 84 -1.89 4.28 12.23
C ASP A 84 -0.43 4.76 12.00
N GLU A 85 0.30 4.86 13.12
CA GLU A 85 1.73 5.19 13.11
C GLU A 85 2.59 4.17 12.36
N THR A 86 2.16 2.91 12.28
CA THR A 86 2.87 1.87 11.53
C THR A 86 2.72 2.12 10.04
N ALA A 87 1.50 2.38 9.57
CA ALA A 87 1.27 2.75 8.17
C ALA A 87 2.06 4.02 7.81
N ARG A 88 2.08 5.02 8.69
CA ARG A 88 2.88 6.24 8.48
C ARG A 88 4.37 5.93 8.34
N ALA A 89 4.94 5.13 9.24
CA ALA A 89 6.36 4.76 9.19
C ALA A 89 6.71 3.98 7.92
N VAL A 90 5.84 3.06 7.48
CA VAL A 90 6.04 2.32 6.23
C VAL A 90 5.95 3.24 5.02
N ALA A 91 4.99 4.18 4.99
CA ALA A 91 4.88 5.17 3.91
C ALA A 91 6.15 6.04 3.81
N GLN A 92 6.69 6.51 4.95
CA GLN A 92 7.95 7.25 4.98
C GLN A 92 9.12 6.42 4.45
N ASN A 93 9.23 5.16 4.87
CA ASN A 93 10.27 4.25 4.37
C ASN A 93 10.16 4.04 2.87
N ASN A 94 8.94 3.84 2.35
CA ASN A 94 8.69 3.70 0.92
C ASN A 94 9.07 4.99 0.17
N ALA A 95 8.68 6.17 0.65
CA ALA A 95 9.02 7.45 0.04
C ALA A 95 10.55 7.68 -0.02
N ILE A 96 11.28 7.27 1.03
CA ILE A 96 12.75 7.32 1.03
C ILE A 96 13.33 6.33 0.02
N ALA A 97 12.82 5.10 -0.02
CA ALA A 97 13.28 4.07 -0.95
C ALA A 97 13.02 4.41 -2.42
N THR A 98 11.96 5.18 -2.72
CA THR A 98 11.62 5.62 -4.08
C THR A 98 12.30 6.93 -4.48
N SER A 99 12.63 7.80 -3.52
CA SER A 99 13.35 9.07 -3.79
C SER A 99 14.85 8.87 -4.06
N GLY A 100 15.43 7.78 -3.53
CA GLY A 100 16.77 7.34 -3.90
C GLY A 100 16.73 6.51 -5.18
N ARG A 101 17.35 6.99 -6.26
CA ARG A 101 17.82 6.15 -7.39
C ARG A 101 18.85 5.15 -6.88
N ILE A 102 18.42 4.13 -6.15
CA ILE A 102 19.21 2.93 -6.01
C ILE A 102 18.82 2.09 -7.21
N ASP A 103 19.73 2.02 -8.19
CA ASP A 103 19.70 1.04 -9.27
C ASP A 103 19.74 -0.36 -8.62
N ALA A 104 18.60 -0.82 -8.11
CA ALA A 104 18.41 -2.16 -7.61
C ALA A 104 18.22 -3.08 -8.82
N SER A 105 19.32 -3.27 -9.58
CA SER A 105 19.43 -4.45 -10.42
C SER A 105 19.37 -5.67 -9.48
N PRO A 106 18.45 -6.62 -9.67
CA PRO A 106 18.43 -7.83 -8.85
C PRO A 106 19.73 -8.60 -9.07
N GLN A 107 20.46 -8.90 -8.00
CA GLN A 107 21.47 -9.97 -7.99
C GLN A 107 20.79 -11.31 -7.73
#